data_AF-A0A7V4B0W2-F1
#
_entry.id   AF-A0A7V4B0W2-F1
#
_cell.length_a   1.000
_cell.length_b   1.000
_cell.length_c   1.000
_cell.angle_alpha   90.00
_cell.angle_beta   90.00
_cell.angle_gamma   90.00
#
_symmetry.space_group_name_H-M   'P 1'
#
loop_
_entity.id
_entity.type
_entity.pdbx_description
1 polymer ?
#
loop_
_entity_poly.entity_id
_entity_poly.type
_entity_poly.pdbx_seq_one_letter_code
_entity_poly.pdbx_strand_id
1 'polypeptide(L)'
;MNRLMKTTLLALAVLAMACGPAMAGPRKPAALVLKVTGEVTVQRAGKQKSLVKGMALQWNDRVIVGKGAAVLVLFRNGKQLQIQKTMNITTAAGAMDPAQQGQHQPGSAFSAAPSDLDMYGGSAAGTRNYLGALDDIAPWALVTAPRNTRILDTHPAFAWSTSQPGATAIMVLRDENGFEVWATGTAQSRAQYPPGAPPLTPGNAYSVSLTAVMDGRTVSAETQFLVMEKDRADEIRAQAQKVETELPGPENAFARRMILSGLYARNELYMDAIGELEKALRDEPDQIMVWLELADLHHLTGNARASEYAQLKASVLAAENNPLDF
;
A
#
# COMPACT_ATOMS: atom_id res chain seq x y z
N MET A 1 36.94 -83.37 25.81
CA MET A 1 37.82 -82.33 25.22
C MET A 1 36.95 -81.36 24.43
N ASN A 2 36.55 -80.24 25.06
CA ASN A 2 36.99 -78.87 24.74
C ASN A 2 36.17 -78.22 23.61
N ARG A 3 35.16 -77.40 23.94
CA ARG A 3 35.17 -75.91 24.02
C ARG A 3 35.26 -75.23 22.63
N LEU A 4 34.27 -74.42 22.24
CA LEU A 4 34.32 -72.94 22.31
C LEU A 4 33.06 -72.26 21.69
N MET A 5 32.59 -71.20 22.38
CA MET A 5 31.57 -70.21 22.00
C MET A 5 31.93 -69.40 20.74
N LYS A 6 30.92 -68.80 20.09
CA LYS A 6 30.88 -67.35 19.77
C LYS A 6 29.46 -66.85 19.48
N THR A 7 28.99 -66.05 20.42
CA THR A 7 27.85 -65.12 20.43
C THR A 7 28.02 -64.02 19.37
N THR A 8 26.96 -63.63 18.66
CA THR A 8 26.89 -62.31 18.00
C THR A 8 25.48 -61.73 18.17
N LEU A 9 25.37 -60.69 19.00
CA LEU A 9 24.23 -59.80 19.14
C LEU A 9 24.13 -58.92 17.89
N LEU A 10 22.93 -58.75 17.32
CA LEU A 10 22.63 -57.67 16.39
C LEU A 10 21.61 -56.74 17.05
N ALA A 11 22.07 -55.59 17.55
CA ALA A 11 21.23 -54.52 18.05
C ALA A 11 20.79 -53.64 16.88
N LEU A 12 19.49 -53.65 16.55
CA LEU A 12 18.90 -52.79 15.54
C LEU A 12 18.50 -51.46 16.21
N ALA A 13 19.30 -50.42 16.01
CA ALA A 13 18.97 -49.07 16.46
C ALA A 13 18.00 -48.41 15.46
N VAL A 14 16.75 -48.22 15.87
CA VAL A 14 15.75 -47.43 15.14
C VAL A 14 16.05 -45.95 15.39
N LEU A 15 16.69 -45.31 14.41
CA LEU A 15 16.93 -43.86 14.42
C LEU A 15 15.64 -43.15 13.97
N ALA A 16 14.81 -42.76 14.93
CA ALA A 16 13.65 -41.89 14.68
C ALA A 16 14.14 -40.47 14.38
N MET A 17 14.31 -40.14 13.09
CA MET A 17 14.53 -38.77 12.64
C MET A 17 13.26 -37.95 12.91
N ALA A 18 13.28 -37.16 13.98
CA ALA A 18 12.33 -36.09 14.22
C ALA A 18 12.57 -34.95 13.20
N CYS A 19 11.98 -35.09 12.01
CA CYS A 19 11.75 -33.96 11.12
C CYS A 19 10.67 -33.08 11.77
N GLY A 20 11.09 -32.11 12.57
CA GLY A 20 10.19 -31.06 13.03
C GLY A 20 9.61 -30.30 11.83
N PRO A 21 8.31 -29.95 11.84
CA PRO A 21 7.74 -29.17 10.76
C PRO A 21 8.46 -27.82 10.68
N ALA A 22 9.12 -27.57 9.56
CA ALA A 22 9.65 -26.26 9.25
C ALA A 22 8.48 -25.27 9.26
N MET A 23 8.49 -24.36 10.23
CA MET A 23 7.51 -23.27 10.31
C MET A 23 7.73 -22.38 9.09
N ALA A 24 6.89 -22.57 8.06
CA ALA A 24 6.89 -21.69 6.90
C ALA A 24 6.37 -20.33 7.37
N GLY A 25 7.21 -19.29 7.25
CA GLY A 25 6.82 -17.92 7.54
C GLY A 25 5.60 -17.45 6.71
N PRO A 26 4.99 -16.32 7.09
CA PRO A 26 3.82 -15.76 6.42
C PRO A 26 4.11 -15.57 4.93
N ARG A 27 3.30 -16.22 4.10
CA ARG A 27 3.44 -16.13 2.65
C ARG A 27 2.82 -14.82 2.17
N LYS A 28 3.57 -14.04 1.38
CA LYS A 28 3.07 -12.83 0.71
C LYS A 28 1.79 -13.15 -0.08
N PRO A 29 0.74 -12.31 -0.01
CA PRO A 29 -0.51 -12.55 -0.71
C PRO A 29 -0.32 -12.49 -2.24
N ALA A 30 -0.99 -13.37 -2.96
CA ALA A 30 -0.95 -13.49 -4.42
C ALA A 30 -1.96 -12.57 -5.13
N ALA A 31 -3.14 -12.37 -4.52
CA ALA A 31 -4.19 -11.52 -5.06
C ALA A 31 -5.08 -10.97 -3.93
N LEU A 32 -5.82 -9.90 -4.24
CA LEU A 32 -6.81 -9.26 -3.37
C LEU A 32 -8.21 -9.43 -3.95
N VAL A 33 -9.19 -9.79 -3.12
CA VAL A 33 -10.59 -9.86 -3.54
C VAL A 33 -11.20 -8.46 -3.57
N LEU A 34 -11.54 -7.97 -4.77
CA LEU A 34 -12.13 -6.64 -4.95
C LEU A 34 -13.66 -6.64 -4.85
N LYS A 35 -14.30 -7.71 -5.33
CA LYS A 35 -15.77 -7.83 -5.38
C LYS A 35 -16.18 -9.29 -5.33
N VAL A 36 -17.21 -9.61 -4.56
CA VAL A 36 -17.84 -10.94 -4.50
C VAL A 36 -19.31 -10.79 -4.86
N THR A 37 -19.82 -11.68 -5.69
CA THR A 37 -21.24 -11.74 -6.09
C THR A 37 -21.71 -13.18 -5.92
N GLY A 38 -22.76 -13.40 -5.13
CA GLY A 38 -23.24 -14.75 -4.79
C GLY A 38 -22.33 -15.49 -3.80
N GLU A 39 -22.50 -16.81 -3.73
CA GLU A 39 -21.75 -17.67 -2.82
C GLU A 39 -20.39 -18.06 -3.41
N VAL A 40 -19.31 -17.55 -2.80
CA VAL A 40 -17.93 -17.91 -3.16
C VAL A 40 -17.19 -18.31 -1.89
N THR A 41 -16.49 -19.42 -1.93
CA THR A 41 -15.62 -19.87 -0.83
C THR A 41 -14.17 -20.01 -1.31
N VAL A 42 -13.23 -19.91 -0.39
CA VAL A 42 -11.83 -20.25 -0.63
C VAL A 42 -11.48 -21.49 0.18
N GLN A 43 -10.87 -22.46 -0.48
CA GLN A 43 -10.27 -23.62 0.14
C GLN A 43 -8.74 -23.42 0.24
N ARG A 44 -8.23 -23.40 1.47
CA ARG A 44 -6.81 -23.28 1.79
C ARG A 44 -6.41 -24.40 2.74
N ALA A 45 -5.41 -25.20 2.36
CA ALA A 45 -4.94 -26.35 3.15
C ALA A 45 -6.09 -27.28 3.60
N GLY A 46 -7.03 -27.57 2.69
CA GLY A 46 -8.19 -28.45 2.95
C GLY A 46 -9.37 -27.79 3.65
N LYS A 47 -9.19 -26.67 4.35
CA LYS A 47 -10.27 -25.93 5.03
C LYS A 47 -10.95 -24.96 4.07
N GLN A 48 -12.27 -24.83 4.16
CA GLN A 48 -13.05 -23.87 3.37
C GLN A 48 -13.52 -22.71 4.25
N LYS A 49 -13.50 -21.49 3.70
CA LYS A 49 -14.03 -20.27 4.32
C LYS A 49 -14.77 -19.45 3.27
N SER A 50 -15.85 -18.78 3.65
CA SER A 50 -16.53 -17.83 2.76
C SER A 50 -15.57 -16.72 2.34
N LEU A 51 -15.55 -16.44 1.05
CA LEU A 51 -14.74 -15.38 0.47
C LEU A 51 -15.47 -14.06 0.64
N VAL A 52 -14.78 -13.05 1.16
CA VAL A 52 -15.32 -11.71 1.33
C VAL A 52 -14.43 -10.68 0.64
N LYS A 53 -15.00 -9.52 0.32
CA LYS A 53 -14.25 -8.37 -0.19
C LYS A 53 -13.10 -8.01 0.77
N GLY A 54 -11.95 -7.63 0.22
CA GLY A 54 -10.74 -7.31 0.97
C GLY A 54 -9.91 -8.54 1.38
N MET A 55 -10.44 -9.76 1.23
CA MET A 55 -9.70 -10.97 1.59
C MET A 55 -8.49 -11.17 0.67
N ALA A 56 -7.33 -11.43 1.27
CA ALA A 56 -6.11 -11.75 0.55
C ALA A 56 -6.02 -13.26 0.23
N LEU A 57 -5.78 -13.56 -1.04
CA LEU A 57 -5.59 -14.91 -1.57
C LEU A 57 -4.09 -15.26 -1.61
N GLN A 58 -3.76 -16.53 -1.37
CA GLN A 58 -2.42 -17.08 -1.45
C GLN A 58 -2.28 -17.95 -2.70
N TRP A 59 -1.04 -18.18 -3.13
CA TRP A 59 -0.77 -19.19 -4.16
C TRP A 59 -1.24 -20.58 -3.70
N ASN A 60 -1.90 -21.28 -4.61
CA ASN A 60 -2.57 -22.57 -4.44
C ASN A 60 -3.88 -22.56 -3.64
N ASP A 61 -4.40 -21.38 -3.30
CA ASP A 61 -5.79 -21.30 -2.84
C ASP A 61 -6.74 -21.76 -3.95
N ARG A 62 -7.74 -22.54 -3.58
CA ARG A 62 -8.80 -22.93 -4.51
C ARG A 62 -10.04 -22.08 -4.25
N VAL A 63 -10.33 -21.17 -5.17
CA VAL A 63 -11.56 -20.38 -5.17
C VAL A 63 -12.68 -21.26 -5.73
N ILE A 64 -13.70 -21.53 -4.93
CA ILE A 64 -14.87 -22.34 -5.26
C ILE A 64 -16.04 -21.38 -5.47
N VAL A 65 -16.59 -21.38 -6.68
CA VAL A 65 -17.64 -20.44 -7.08
C VAL A 65 -18.95 -21.19 -7.19
N GLY A 66 -19.96 -20.76 -6.42
CA GLY A 66 -21.32 -21.29 -6.47
C GLY A 66 -22.03 -20.98 -7.78
N LYS A 67 -23.21 -21.55 -7.98
CA LYS A 67 -23.99 -21.36 -9.21
C LYS A 67 -24.39 -19.89 -9.39
N GLY A 68 -23.96 -19.28 -10.50
CA GLY A 68 -24.23 -17.87 -10.80
C GLY A 68 -23.42 -16.88 -9.96
N ALA A 69 -22.49 -17.36 -9.14
CA ALA A 69 -21.59 -16.51 -8.38
C ALA A 69 -20.39 -16.08 -9.22
N ALA A 70 -19.70 -15.02 -8.78
CA ALA A 70 -18.47 -14.54 -9.38
C ALA A 70 -17.63 -13.79 -8.33
N VAL A 71 -16.31 -13.77 -8.54
CA VAL A 71 -15.41 -12.90 -7.77
C VAL A 71 -14.47 -12.16 -8.71
N LEU A 72 -14.27 -10.87 -8.46
CA LEU A 72 -13.21 -10.08 -9.09
C LEU A 72 -12.00 -10.04 -8.16
N VAL A 73 -10.85 -10.48 -8.65
CA VAL A 73 -9.58 -10.44 -7.91
C VAL A 73 -8.57 -9.54 -8.62
N LEU A 74 -7.73 -8.86 -7.84
CA LEU A 74 -6.58 -8.06 -8.29
C LEU A 74 -5.29 -8.78 -7.88
N PHE A 75 -4.54 -9.28 -8.86
CA PHE A 75 -3.26 -9.92 -8.61
C PHE A 75 -2.17 -8.91 -8.26
N ARG A 76 -1.07 -9.39 -7.66
CA ARG A 76 0.06 -8.51 -7.31
C ARG A 76 0.61 -7.76 -8.52
N ASN A 77 0.50 -8.36 -9.70
CA ASN A 77 0.96 -7.79 -10.96
C ASN A 77 0.01 -6.72 -11.54
N GLY A 78 -1.05 -6.35 -10.83
CA GLY A 78 -2.07 -5.41 -11.28
C GLY A 78 -3.13 -6.01 -12.20
N LYS A 79 -2.94 -7.25 -12.68
CA LYS A 79 -3.94 -7.90 -13.53
C LYS A 79 -5.18 -8.22 -12.70
N GLN A 80 -6.33 -7.95 -13.29
CA GLN A 80 -7.61 -8.35 -12.74
C GLN A 80 -8.09 -9.63 -13.39
N LEU A 81 -8.78 -10.46 -12.62
CA LEU A 81 -9.42 -11.67 -13.12
C LEU A 81 -10.79 -11.80 -12.49
N GLN A 82 -11.82 -11.90 -13.34
CA GLN A 82 -13.14 -12.32 -12.88
C GLN A 82 -13.22 -13.84 -12.91
N ILE A 83 -13.34 -14.45 -11.73
CA ILE A 83 -13.44 -15.89 -11.56
C ILE A 83 -14.93 -16.25 -11.46
N GLN A 84 -15.45 -16.93 -12.48
CA GLN A 84 -16.84 -17.41 -12.55
C GLN A 84 -16.95 -18.94 -12.42
N LYS A 85 -15.82 -19.64 -12.34
CA LYS A 85 -15.73 -21.10 -12.19
C LYS A 85 -14.67 -21.44 -11.16
N THR A 86 -14.86 -22.55 -10.46
CA THR A 86 -13.90 -23.04 -9.46
C THR A 86 -12.50 -23.20 -10.06
N MET A 87 -11.49 -22.58 -9.46
CA MET A 87 -10.12 -22.64 -9.94
C MET A 87 -9.09 -22.47 -8.81
N ASN A 88 -7.84 -22.83 -9.10
CA ASN A 88 -6.71 -22.56 -8.21
C ASN A 88 -6.04 -21.24 -8.56
N ILE A 89 -5.63 -20.48 -7.55
CA ILE A 89 -4.79 -19.30 -7.69
C ILE A 89 -3.36 -19.76 -7.97
N THR A 90 -2.90 -19.60 -9.21
CA THR A 90 -1.56 -20.00 -9.66
C THR A 90 -0.85 -18.84 -10.35
N THR A 91 0.48 -18.88 -10.43
CA THR A 91 1.25 -17.86 -11.19
C THR A 91 0.77 -17.78 -12.63
N ALA A 92 0.39 -18.92 -13.23
CA ALA A 92 -0.27 -18.98 -14.53
C ALA A 92 -1.62 -18.26 -14.55
N ALA A 93 -2.46 -18.38 -13.52
CA ALA A 93 -3.70 -17.62 -13.40
C ALA A 93 -3.45 -16.10 -13.31
N GLY A 94 -2.36 -15.69 -12.66
CA GLY A 94 -1.89 -14.30 -12.67
C GLY A 94 -1.25 -13.89 -14.00
N ALA A 95 -0.72 -14.83 -14.79
CA ALA A 95 -0.07 -14.58 -16.07
C ALA A 95 -1.03 -14.69 -17.26
N MET A 96 -2.19 -15.35 -17.12
CA MET A 96 -3.14 -15.64 -18.19
C MET A 96 -3.43 -14.36 -18.98
N ASP A 97 -3.26 -14.51 -20.29
CA ASP A 97 -3.39 -13.44 -21.24
C ASP A 97 -4.89 -13.16 -21.44
N PRO A 98 -5.35 -11.91 -21.37
CA PRO A 98 -6.72 -11.49 -21.67
C PRO A 98 -7.39 -11.93 -22.96
N ALA A 99 -6.73 -12.68 -23.83
CA ALA A 99 -7.22 -12.95 -25.18
C ALA A 99 -8.57 -13.70 -25.23
N GLN A 100 -9.19 -14.04 -24.10
CA GLN A 100 -10.59 -14.52 -24.02
C GLN A 100 -11.61 -13.59 -23.37
N GLN A 101 -11.22 -12.41 -22.88
CA GLN A 101 -12.13 -11.33 -22.46
C GLN A 101 -11.33 -10.03 -22.50
N GLY A 102 -11.65 -9.16 -23.46
CA GLY A 102 -10.87 -7.97 -23.82
C GLY A 102 -10.37 -7.18 -22.62
N GLN A 103 -9.05 -7.02 -22.50
CA GLN A 103 -8.43 -6.26 -21.41
C GLN A 103 -7.60 -5.09 -21.90
N HIS A 104 -7.63 -4.08 -21.04
CA HIS A 104 -6.50 -3.25 -20.72
C HIS A 104 -5.77 -3.82 -19.51
N GLN A 105 -4.44 -3.78 -19.56
CA GLN A 105 -3.56 -4.28 -18.50
C GLN A 105 -3.25 -3.18 -17.47
N PRO A 106 -3.43 -3.41 -16.17
CA PRO A 106 -2.77 -2.65 -15.10
C PRO A 106 -1.60 -3.44 -14.48
N GLY A 107 -0.54 -2.75 -14.07
CA GLY A 107 0.72 -3.31 -13.51
C GLY A 107 0.81 -3.39 -11.96
N SER A 108 1.94 -3.84 -11.42
CA SER A 108 2.21 -4.11 -9.98
C SER A 108 2.61 -2.93 -9.08
N ALA A 109 1.77 -2.50 -8.12
CA ALA A 109 2.20 -1.78 -6.91
C ALA A 109 2.37 -2.73 -5.69
N PHE A 110 1.66 -3.85 -5.73
CA PHE A 110 1.49 -4.80 -4.63
C PHE A 110 2.73 -5.67 -4.32
N SER A 111 3.82 -5.57 -5.09
CA SER A 111 5.03 -6.40 -4.91
C SER A 111 6.01 -5.87 -3.85
N ALA A 112 5.94 -4.59 -3.49
CA ALA A 112 6.92 -3.92 -2.64
C ALA A 112 6.71 -4.06 -1.13
N ALA A 113 5.57 -4.60 -0.67
CA ALA A 113 5.33 -4.80 0.77
C ALA A 113 6.47 -5.63 1.42
N PRO A 114 7.15 -5.09 2.45
CA PRO A 114 8.22 -5.78 3.15
C PRO A 114 7.67 -7.01 3.89
N SER A 115 8.55 -8.00 4.07
CA SER A 115 8.24 -9.30 4.68
C SER A 115 8.26 -9.23 6.22
N ASP A 116 8.29 -8.02 6.80
CA ASP A 116 8.65 -7.78 8.20
C ASP A 116 7.46 -7.79 9.17
N LEU A 117 6.29 -8.26 8.71
CA LEU A 117 5.12 -8.45 9.58
C LEU A 117 5.35 -9.44 10.73
N ASP A 118 6.40 -10.28 10.67
CA ASP A 118 6.79 -11.20 11.74
C ASP A 118 7.58 -10.55 12.89
N MET A 119 8.12 -9.34 12.71
CA MET A 119 8.93 -8.69 13.76
C MET A 119 8.06 -7.95 14.80
N TYR A 120 6.76 -7.78 14.56
CA TYR A 120 5.89 -6.88 15.34
C TYR A 120 4.81 -7.59 16.19
N GLY A 121 4.95 -8.90 16.43
CA GLY A 121 4.15 -9.64 17.42
C GLY A 121 4.38 -9.24 18.89
N GLY A 122 4.96 -8.08 19.16
CA GLY A 122 5.18 -7.53 20.49
C GLY A 122 4.03 -6.61 20.93
N SER A 123 3.11 -7.16 21.73
CA SER A 123 2.22 -6.43 22.66
C SER A 123 1.52 -5.16 22.13
N ALA A 124 0.29 -5.32 21.65
CA ALA A 124 -0.64 -4.22 21.35
C ALA A 124 -0.96 -3.29 22.56
N ALA A 125 -0.50 -3.64 23.77
CA ALA A 125 -0.66 -2.82 24.97
C ALA A 125 0.38 -1.68 25.07
N GLY A 126 1.51 -1.75 24.34
CA GLY A 126 2.52 -0.68 24.34
C GLY A 126 2.21 0.48 23.38
N THR A 127 1.37 0.25 22.37
CA THR A 127 1.27 1.16 21.21
C THR A 127 0.29 2.33 21.40
N ARG A 128 -0.63 2.26 22.38
CA ARG A 128 -1.49 3.41 22.72
C ARG A 128 -0.73 4.59 23.33
N ASN A 129 0.45 4.34 23.92
CA ASN A 129 1.26 5.39 24.54
C ASN A 129 2.20 6.11 23.55
N TYR A 130 2.42 5.61 22.34
CA TYR A 130 3.33 6.23 21.38
C TYR A 130 2.71 7.41 20.62
N LEU A 131 1.42 7.34 20.25
CA LEU A 131 0.79 8.43 19.49
C LEU A 131 0.59 9.70 20.34
N GLY A 132 0.35 9.57 21.65
CA GLY A 132 0.26 10.72 22.56
C GLY A 132 1.62 11.32 22.95
N ALA A 133 2.70 10.55 22.87
CA ALA A 133 4.06 11.02 23.18
C ALA A 133 4.74 11.75 22.01
N LEU A 134 4.19 11.69 20.79
CA LEU A 134 4.71 12.40 19.62
C LEU A 134 4.32 13.89 19.56
N ASP A 135 3.25 14.28 20.27
CA ASP A 135 2.77 15.67 20.33
C ASP A 135 3.52 16.51 21.37
N ASP A 136 4.25 15.88 22.29
CA ASP A 136 5.08 16.56 23.31
C ASP A 136 6.55 16.73 22.85
N ILE A 137 6.81 16.51 21.56
CA ILE A 137 8.14 16.64 20.94
C ILE A 137 8.32 18.09 20.49
N ALA A 138 9.57 18.57 20.57
CA ALA A 138 10.03 19.86 20.07
C ALA A 138 9.33 20.29 18.76
N PRO A 139 9.12 21.62 18.54
CA PRO A 139 8.40 22.12 17.38
C PRO A 139 8.88 21.49 16.07
N TRP A 140 7.95 21.08 15.22
CA TRP A 140 8.24 20.41 13.95
C TRP A 140 7.38 20.95 12.81
N ALA A 141 7.90 20.82 11.58
CA ALA A 141 7.18 21.10 10.35
C ALA A 141 7.44 19.97 9.33
N LEU A 142 6.48 19.73 8.44
CA LEU A 142 6.56 18.71 7.39
C LEU A 142 5.79 19.19 6.17
N VAL A 143 6.45 19.31 5.01
CA VAL A 143 5.75 19.45 3.72
C VAL A 143 5.11 18.10 3.40
N THR A 144 3.78 18.05 3.34
CA THR A 144 3.00 16.83 3.12
C THR A 144 2.63 16.61 1.66
N ALA A 145 2.58 17.66 0.83
CA ALA A 145 2.36 17.54 -0.60
C ALA A 145 2.93 18.74 -1.38
N PRO A 146 3.48 18.54 -2.59
CA PRO A 146 4.06 17.28 -3.08
C PRO A 146 5.29 16.89 -2.23
N ARG A 147 5.54 15.60 -2.02
CA ARG A 147 6.67 15.11 -1.20
C ARG A 147 7.27 13.83 -1.78
N ASN A 148 8.53 13.89 -2.22
CA ASN A 148 9.29 12.76 -2.78
C ASN A 148 8.45 11.95 -3.81
N THR A 149 7.77 12.66 -4.69
CA THR A 149 6.77 12.11 -5.62
C THR A 149 6.99 12.71 -7.00
N ARG A 150 6.43 12.07 -8.02
CA ARG A 150 6.10 12.75 -9.28
C ARG A 150 4.73 13.40 -9.17
N ILE A 151 4.48 14.39 -10.01
CA ILE A 151 3.16 15.02 -10.16
C ILE A 151 2.79 15.13 -11.64
N LEU A 152 1.49 15.07 -11.94
CA LEU A 152 0.96 15.32 -13.28
C LEU A 152 0.69 16.80 -13.54
N ASP A 153 0.37 17.56 -12.47
CA ASP A 153 -0.03 18.96 -12.56
C ASP A 153 1.20 19.88 -12.70
N THR A 154 1.09 20.88 -13.56
CA THR A 154 2.10 21.94 -13.73
C THR A 154 1.81 23.15 -12.84
N HIS A 155 0.68 23.16 -12.14
CA HIS A 155 0.27 24.16 -11.14
C HIS A 155 -0.12 23.47 -9.83
N PRO A 156 0.81 22.79 -9.15
CA PRO A 156 0.49 21.99 -7.98
C PRO A 156 -0.09 22.80 -6.81
N ALA A 157 -0.91 22.14 -6.01
CA ALA A 157 -1.22 22.58 -4.68
C ALA A 157 -0.16 22.04 -3.70
N PHE A 158 0.23 22.89 -2.74
CA PHE A 158 1.15 22.55 -1.68
C PHE A 158 0.40 22.44 -0.36
N ALA A 159 0.80 21.47 0.46
CA ALA A 159 0.27 21.27 1.80
C ALA A 159 1.40 20.94 2.76
N TRP A 160 1.21 21.31 4.02
CA TRP A 160 2.14 21.00 5.10
C TRP A 160 1.42 20.77 6.42
N SER A 161 2.16 20.31 7.41
CA SER A 161 1.70 20.15 8.78
C SER A 161 2.77 20.66 9.74
N THR A 162 2.34 21.19 10.87
CA THR A 162 3.19 21.74 11.93
C THR A 162 2.70 21.25 13.29
N SER A 163 3.57 21.23 14.29
CA SER A 163 3.17 21.00 15.69
C SER A 163 2.23 22.08 16.22
N GLN A 164 2.32 23.30 15.69
CA GLN A 164 1.49 24.43 16.08
C GLN A 164 0.63 24.89 14.89
N PRO A 165 -0.64 24.45 14.81
CA PRO A 165 -1.57 24.90 13.80
C PRO A 165 -1.72 26.43 13.79
N GLY A 166 -1.75 27.04 12.60
CA GLY A 166 -1.86 28.49 12.45
C GLY A 166 -0.54 29.26 12.56
N ALA A 167 0.58 28.59 12.82
CA ALA A 167 1.90 29.21 12.73
C ALA A 167 2.12 29.74 11.31
N THR A 168 2.66 30.96 11.20
CA THR A 168 3.00 31.53 9.90
C THR A 168 4.20 30.78 9.33
N ALA A 169 4.04 30.25 8.12
CA ALA A 169 5.08 29.55 7.40
C ALA A 169 5.40 30.28 6.09
N ILE A 170 6.69 30.30 5.75
CA ILE A 170 7.23 30.77 4.48
C ILE A 170 7.61 29.54 3.69
N MET A 171 7.00 29.37 2.52
CA MET A 171 7.31 28.32 1.58
C MET A 171 8.04 28.91 0.38
N VAL A 172 9.13 28.27 -0.04
CA VAL A 172 9.92 28.66 -1.22
C VAL A 172 10.06 27.44 -2.12
N LEU A 173 9.67 27.59 -3.38
CA LEU A 173 9.81 26.63 -4.46
C LEU A 173 11.03 27.01 -5.30
N ARG A 174 11.92 26.04 -5.54
CA ARG A 174 13.11 26.21 -6.38
C ARG A 174 13.12 25.19 -7.51
N ASP A 175 13.71 25.58 -8.64
CA ASP A 175 13.98 24.66 -9.75
C ASP A 175 15.19 23.75 -9.47
N GLU A 176 15.51 22.89 -10.44
CA GLU A 176 16.63 21.95 -10.38
C GLU A 176 18.02 22.63 -10.25
N ASN A 177 18.13 23.90 -10.63
CA ASN A 177 19.35 24.69 -10.51
C ASN A 177 19.41 25.46 -9.17
N GLY A 178 18.37 25.35 -8.34
CA GLY A 178 18.25 26.03 -7.06
C GLY A 178 17.76 27.48 -7.18
N PHE A 179 17.30 27.93 -8.35
CA PHE A 179 16.71 29.26 -8.49
C PHE A 179 15.30 29.30 -7.93
N GLU A 180 14.97 30.38 -7.23
CA GLU A 180 13.62 30.59 -6.72
C GLU A 180 12.63 30.81 -7.87
N VAL A 181 11.63 29.95 -7.93
CA VAL A 181 10.53 30.02 -8.92
C VAL A 181 9.33 30.74 -8.32
N TRP A 182 9.08 30.50 -7.04
CA TRP A 182 7.95 31.09 -6.32
C TRP A 182 8.15 31.01 -4.81
N ALA A 183 7.64 32.00 -4.08
CA ALA A 183 7.58 31.99 -2.63
C ALA A 183 6.25 32.55 -2.13
N THR A 184 5.81 32.09 -0.97
CA THR A 184 4.61 32.61 -0.30
C THR A 184 4.72 32.47 1.22
N GLY A 185 4.16 33.44 1.95
CA GLY A 185 4.00 33.39 3.41
C GLY A 185 2.53 33.29 3.77
N THR A 186 2.14 32.33 4.60
CA THR A 186 0.74 32.18 5.05
C THR A 186 0.64 31.44 6.39
N ALA A 187 -0.43 31.73 7.15
CA ALA A 187 -0.79 30.98 8.36
C ALA A 187 -1.64 29.74 8.04
N GLN A 188 -2.11 29.59 6.80
CA GLN A 188 -2.80 28.38 6.36
C GLN A 188 -1.80 27.25 6.16
N SER A 189 -2.22 25.99 6.33
CA SER A 189 -1.38 24.80 6.11
C SER A 189 -1.33 24.36 4.63
N ARG A 190 -1.66 25.27 3.71
CA ARG A 190 -1.74 25.02 2.28
C ARG A 190 -1.49 26.29 1.48
N ALA A 191 -0.99 26.12 0.27
CA ALA A 191 -0.88 27.18 -0.73
C ALA A 191 -1.07 26.60 -2.14
N GLN A 192 -1.67 27.38 -3.03
CA GLN A 192 -1.86 27.00 -4.43
C GLN A 192 -0.80 27.70 -5.28
N TYR A 193 -0.12 26.98 -6.17
CA TYR A 193 0.74 27.61 -7.16
C TYR A 193 -0.09 28.60 -7.99
N PRO A 194 0.35 29.86 -8.19
CA PRO A 194 -0.52 30.89 -8.77
C PRO A 194 -0.97 30.53 -10.19
N PRO A 195 -2.27 30.62 -10.52
CA PRO A 195 -2.78 30.25 -11.84
C PRO A 195 -2.31 31.19 -12.97
N GLY A 196 -1.78 32.37 -12.62
CA GLY A 196 -1.18 33.31 -13.57
C GLY A 196 0.35 33.22 -13.68
N ALA A 197 0.99 32.35 -12.89
CA ALA A 197 2.43 32.10 -13.02
C ALA A 197 2.70 31.17 -14.22
N PRO A 198 3.91 31.17 -14.80
CA PRO A 198 4.28 30.19 -15.81
C PRO A 198 4.13 28.75 -15.27
N PRO A 199 3.60 27.80 -16.06
CA PRO A 199 3.53 26.39 -15.63
C PRO A 199 4.92 25.87 -15.28
N LEU A 200 5.00 24.99 -14.29
CA LEU A 200 6.22 24.24 -14.03
C LEU A 200 6.58 23.38 -15.25
N THR A 201 7.88 23.29 -15.55
CA THR A 201 8.40 22.61 -16.73
C THR A 201 8.30 21.09 -16.55
N PRO A 202 7.59 20.36 -17.45
CA PRO A 202 7.61 18.91 -17.48
C PRO A 202 9.04 18.36 -17.57
N GLY A 203 9.32 17.29 -16.84
CA GLY A 203 10.65 16.68 -16.77
C GLY A 203 11.54 17.23 -15.65
N ASN A 204 11.29 18.45 -15.19
CA ASN A 204 12.14 19.11 -14.21
C ASN A 204 11.85 18.64 -12.78
N ALA A 205 12.92 18.51 -12.00
CA ALA A 205 12.84 18.38 -10.55
C ALA A 205 12.72 19.76 -9.89
N TYR A 206 12.00 19.81 -8.77
CA TYR A 206 11.79 21.01 -7.96
C TYR A 206 11.98 20.67 -6.49
N SER A 207 12.52 21.62 -5.72
CA SER A 207 12.61 21.53 -4.27
C SER A 207 11.68 22.53 -3.59
N VAL A 208 11.10 22.12 -2.46
CA VAL A 208 10.24 22.95 -1.62
C VAL A 208 10.87 23.03 -0.25
N SER A 209 11.23 24.24 0.16
CA SER A 209 11.62 24.52 1.54
C SER A 209 10.50 25.25 2.26
N LEU A 210 10.19 24.81 3.47
CA LEU A 210 9.21 25.42 4.36
C LEU A 210 9.93 25.87 5.64
N THR A 211 9.79 27.13 6.01
CA THR A 211 10.33 27.69 7.25
C THR A 211 9.18 28.26 8.07
N ALA A 212 9.07 27.88 9.34
CA ALA A 212 8.04 28.39 10.25
C ALA A 212 8.68 28.82 11.58
N VAL A 213 8.07 29.80 12.25
CA VAL A 213 8.46 30.19 13.62
C VAL A 213 7.39 29.70 14.58
N MET A 214 7.78 28.85 15.51
CA MET A 214 6.91 28.24 16.53
C MET A 214 7.60 28.32 17.88
N ASP A 215 6.91 28.85 18.89
CA ASP A 215 7.44 29.07 20.24
C ASP A 215 8.83 29.77 20.28
N GLY A 216 9.01 30.77 19.41
CA GLY A 216 10.26 31.51 19.29
C GLY A 216 11.42 30.73 18.65
N ARG A 217 11.16 29.53 18.13
CA ARG A 217 12.13 28.69 17.40
C ARG A 217 11.80 28.66 15.93
N THR A 218 12.82 28.80 15.09
CA THR A 218 12.70 28.56 13.65
C THR A 218 12.81 27.07 13.39
N VAL A 219 11.83 26.50 12.71
CA VAL A 219 11.88 25.14 12.18
C VAL A 219 11.88 25.18 10.66
N SER A 220 12.50 24.19 10.04
CA SER A 220 12.53 24.05 8.60
C SER A 220 12.23 22.62 8.17
N ALA A 221 11.55 22.49 7.04
CA ALA A 221 11.34 21.23 6.35
C ALA A 221 11.68 21.40 4.87
N GLU A 222 12.20 20.35 4.25
CA GLU A 222 12.49 20.33 2.83
C GLU A 222 11.96 19.05 2.20
N THR A 223 11.58 19.14 0.93
CA THR A 223 11.30 17.99 0.08
C THR A 223 11.54 18.34 -1.37
N GLN A 224 11.42 17.34 -2.24
CA GLN A 224 11.54 17.47 -3.68
C GLN A 224 10.41 16.73 -4.37
N PHE A 225 10.13 17.11 -5.60
CA PHE A 225 9.23 16.40 -6.49
C PHE A 225 9.68 16.59 -7.94
N LEU A 226 9.13 15.79 -8.84
CA LEU A 226 9.38 15.91 -10.28
C LEU A 226 8.06 16.12 -11.02
N VAL A 227 8.04 17.07 -11.95
CA VAL A 227 6.89 17.23 -12.86
C VAL A 227 7.02 16.19 -13.96
N MET A 228 6.01 15.34 -14.11
CA MET A 228 6.05 14.25 -15.08
C MET A 228 6.21 14.79 -16.51
N GLU A 229 7.02 14.09 -17.31
CA GLU A 229 7.12 14.35 -18.75
C GLU A 229 5.75 14.36 -19.42
N LYS A 230 5.54 15.28 -20.36
CA LYS A 230 4.21 15.54 -20.94
C LYS A 230 3.57 14.28 -21.52
N ASP A 231 4.29 13.56 -22.38
CA ASP A 231 3.75 12.37 -23.06
C ASP A 231 3.38 11.28 -22.06
N ARG A 232 4.22 11.08 -21.04
CA ARG A 232 3.94 10.10 -19.98
C ARG A 232 2.78 10.52 -19.10
N ALA A 233 2.67 11.81 -18.78
CA ALA A 233 1.55 12.35 -18.01
C ALA A 233 0.23 12.16 -18.76
N ASP A 234 0.21 12.42 -20.07
CA ASP A 234 -0.96 12.27 -20.92
C ASP A 234 -1.37 10.79 -21.06
N GLU A 235 -0.40 9.86 -21.16
CA GLU A 235 -0.66 8.42 -21.14
C GLU A 235 -1.31 7.97 -19.81
N ILE A 236 -0.77 8.40 -18.67
CA ILE A 236 -1.30 8.03 -17.35
C ILE A 236 -2.72 8.58 -17.16
N ARG A 237 -2.98 9.83 -17.58
CA ARG A 237 -4.33 10.41 -17.54
C ARG A 237 -5.31 9.60 -18.40
N ALA A 238 -4.91 9.19 -19.60
CA ALA A 238 -5.74 8.37 -20.46
C ALA A 238 -6.04 6.99 -19.82
N GLN A 239 -5.06 6.36 -19.19
CA GLN A 239 -5.26 5.12 -18.44
C GLN A 239 -6.20 5.31 -17.24
N ALA A 240 -6.03 6.37 -16.45
CA ALA A 240 -6.89 6.68 -15.32
C ALA A 240 -8.34 6.94 -15.76
N GLN A 241 -8.53 7.74 -16.83
CA GLN A 241 -9.85 8.02 -17.40
C GLN A 241 -10.55 6.76 -17.89
N LYS A 242 -9.79 5.81 -18.46
CA LYS A 242 -10.32 4.50 -18.84
C LYS A 242 -10.83 3.74 -17.62
N VAL A 243 -10.07 3.68 -16.53
CA VAL A 243 -10.49 2.97 -15.30
C VAL A 243 -11.79 3.59 -14.76
N GLU A 244 -11.91 4.91 -14.77
CA GLU A 244 -13.14 5.62 -14.40
C GLU A 244 -14.34 5.26 -15.29
N THR A 245 -14.10 5.10 -16.59
CA THR A 245 -15.15 4.77 -17.57
C THR A 245 -15.58 3.30 -17.49
N GLU A 246 -14.65 2.38 -17.26
CA GLU A 246 -14.92 0.93 -17.18
C GLU A 246 -15.54 0.50 -15.85
N LEU A 247 -15.32 1.28 -14.78
CA LEU A 247 -15.85 1.00 -13.44
C LEU A 247 -16.72 2.15 -12.94
N PRO A 248 -17.85 2.45 -13.62
CA PRO A 248 -18.74 3.52 -13.21
C PRO A 248 -19.46 3.17 -11.89
N GLY A 249 -20.09 4.17 -11.28
CA GLY A 249 -20.99 3.98 -10.15
C GLY A 249 -20.31 3.84 -8.78
N PRO A 250 -21.10 4.02 -7.70
CA PRO A 250 -20.61 3.91 -6.32
C PRO A 250 -20.26 2.47 -5.91
N GLU A 251 -20.93 1.45 -6.49
CA GLU A 251 -20.71 0.05 -6.15
C GLU A 251 -19.33 -0.48 -6.60
N ASN A 252 -18.71 0.19 -7.57
CA ASN A 252 -17.35 -0.11 -8.03
C ASN A 252 -16.32 0.89 -7.48
N ALA A 253 -16.71 1.86 -6.63
CA ALA A 253 -15.83 2.94 -6.16
C ALA A 253 -14.57 2.42 -5.47
N PHE A 254 -14.69 1.42 -4.58
CA PHE A 254 -13.52 0.83 -3.93
C PHE A 254 -12.57 0.16 -4.93
N ALA A 255 -13.09 -0.69 -5.82
CA ALA A 255 -12.28 -1.38 -6.82
C ALA A 255 -11.55 -0.37 -7.71
N ARG A 256 -12.28 0.66 -8.17
CA ARG A 256 -11.75 1.77 -8.96
C ARG A 256 -10.60 2.49 -8.23
N ARG A 257 -10.81 2.89 -6.98
CA ARG A 257 -9.77 3.54 -6.14
C ARG A 257 -8.53 2.67 -5.98
N MET A 258 -8.69 1.36 -5.76
CA MET A 258 -7.57 0.42 -5.66
C MET A 258 -6.78 0.28 -6.98
N ILE A 259 -7.45 0.37 -8.13
CA ILE A 259 -6.79 0.29 -9.43
C ILE A 259 -6.06 1.59 -9.75
N LEU A 260 -6.70 2.74 -9.47
CA LEU A 260 -6.10 4.05 -9.65
C LEU A 260 -4.90 4.26 -8.72
N SER A 261 -5.00 3.87 -7.45
CA SER A 261 -3.86 3.95 -6.53
C SER A 261 -2.67 3.13 -7.03
N GLY A 262 -2.92 1.90 -7.49
CA GLY A 262 -1.87 1.07 -8.10
C GLY A 262 -1.28 1.71 -9.36
N LEU A 263 -2.11 2.29 -10.24
CA LEU A 263 -1.65 3.00 -11.43
C LEU A 263 -0.73 4.16 -11.08
N TYR A 264 -1.11 4.97 -10.10
CA TYR A 264 -0.34 6.11 -9.66
C TYR A 264 0.96 5.70 -8.96
N ALA A 265 0.91 4.75 -8.03
CA ALA A 265 2.09 4.28 -7.30
C ALA A 265 3.19 3.75 -8.23
N ARG A 266 2.84 3.00 -9.28
CA ARG A 266 3.81 2.49 -10.27
C ARG A 266 4.48 3.55 -11.13
N ASN A 267 3.86 4.72 -11.20
CA ASN A 267 4.40 5.87 -11.90
C ASN A 267 5.00 6.89 -10.92
N GLU A 268 5.26 6.46 -9.68
CA GLU A 268 5.83 7.30 -8.61
C GLU A 268 4.97 8.53 -8.29
N LEU A 269 3.68 8.51 -8.66
CA LEU A 269 2.67 9.51 -8.32
C LEU A 269 2.10 9.18 -6.92
N TYR A 270 2.97 9.11 -5.92
CA TYR A 270 2.64 8.59 -4.60
C TYR A 270 1.55 9.40 -3.90
N MET A 271 1.53 10.73 -4.08
CA MET A 271 0.50 11.57 -3.46
C MET A 271 -0.89 11.33 -4.06
N ASP A 272 -0.99 11.12 -5.37
CA ASP A 272 -2.25 10.74 -6.02
C ASP A 272 -2.69 9.33 -5.56
N ALA A 273 -1.74 8.39 -5.45
CA ALA A 273 -2.01 7.05 -4.96
C ALA A 273 -2.53 7.04 -3.51
N ILE A 274 -1.88 7.80 -2.62
CA ILE A 274 -2.33 8.02 -1.23
C ILE A 274 -3.75 8.58 -1.23
N GLY A 275 -4.03 9.61 -2.03
CA GLY A 275 -5.36 10.21 -2.12
C GLY A 275 -6.46 9.23 -2.51
N GLU A 276 -6.16 8.27 -3.40
CA GLU A 276 -7.11 7.20 -3.76
C GLU A 276 -7.30 6.16 -2.65
N LEU A 277 -6.25 5.78 -1.93
CA LEU A 277 -6.36 4.84 -0.80
C LEU A 277 -7.07 5.47 0.40
N GLU A 278 -6.81 6.74 0.71
CA GLU A 278 -7.53 7.50 1.74
C GLU A 278 -9.02 7.61 1.41
N LYS A 279 -9.35 7.88 0.13
CA LYS A 279 -10.73 7.76 -0.33
C LYS A 279 -11.23 6.35 -0.02
N ALA A 280 -10.54 5.28 -0.44
CA ALA A 280 -11.01 3.91 -0.24
C ALA A 280 -11.31 3.59 1.24
N LEU A 281 -10.48 4.06 2.17
CA LEU A 281 -10.70 3.89 3.62
C LEU A 281 -11.83 4.74 4.18
N ARG A 282 -12.18 5.88 3.57
CA ARG A 282 -13.38 6.64 3.98
C ARG A 282 -14.66 5.84 3.72
N ASP A 283 -14.69 5.03 2.67
CA ASP A 283 -15.84 4.17 2.36
C ASP A 283 -15.79 2.86 3.14
N GLU A 284 -14.58 2.28 3.29
CA GLU A 284 -14.36 0.97 3.91
C GLU A 284 -13.12 1.01 4.86
N PRO A 285 -13.29 1.47 6.12
CA PRO A 285 -12.18 1.74 7.03
C PRO A 285 -11.45 0.49 7.54
N ASP A 286 -12.09 -0.68 7.49
CA ASP A 286 -11.58 -1.93 8.08
C ASP A 286 -10.73 -2.76 7.10
N GLN A 287 -10.28 -2.13 6.01
CA GLN A 287 -9.51 -2.79 4.97
C GLN A 287 -8.02 -2.82 5.31
N ILE A 288 -7.59 -3.86 6.05
CA ILE A 288 -6.19 -4.07 6.51
C ILE A 288 -5.18 -3.82 5.38
N MET A 289 -5.42 -4.37 4.19
CA MET A 289 -4.49 -4.26 3.07
C MET A 289 -4.33 -2.82 2.56
N VAL A 290 -5.37 -1.99 2.68
CA VAL A 290 -5.33 -0.58 2.26
C VAL A 290 -4.49 0.24 3.24
N TRP A 291 -4.60 -0.05 4.54
CA TRP A 291 -3.72 0.54 5.56
C TRP A 291 -2.25 0.15 5.37
N LEU A 292 -1.97 -1.11 5.04
CA LEU A 292 -0.59 -1.54 4.76
C LEU A 292 -0.01 -0.84 3.53
N GLU A 293 -0.79 -0.70 2.45
CA GLU A 293 -0.35 0.04 1.26
C GLU A 293 -0.11 1.53 1.57
N LEU A 294 -0.98 2.16 2.36
CA LEU A 294 -0.76 3.54 2.82
C LEU A 294 0.51 3.69 3.64
N ALA A 295 0.82 2.72 4.51
CA ALA A 295 2.05 2.73 5.26
C ALA A 295 3.28 2.75 4.34
N ASP A 296 3.31 1.85 3.36
CA ASP A 296 4.40 1.75 2.40
C ASP A 296 4.55 3.05 1.59
N LEU A 297 3.45 3.64 1.10
CA LEU A 297 3.50 4.90 0.37
C LEU A 297 3.93 6.09 1.25
N HIS A 298 3.50 6.14 2.51
CA HIS A 298 3.98 7.14 3.45
C HIS A 298 5.46 6.97 3.79
N HIS A 299 5.95 5.74 3.86
CA HIS A 299 7.38 5.46 3.99
C HIS A 299 8.16 5.98 2.77
N LEU A 300 7.70 5.67 1.55
CA LEU A 300 8.33 6.13 0.29
C LEU A 300 8.34 7.66 0.15
N THR A 301 7.30 8.33 0.63
CA THR A 301 7.26 9.80 0.65
C THR A 301 8.07 10.40 1.80
N GLY A 302 8.60 9.60 2.73
CA GLY A 302 9.36 10.07 3.89
C GLY A 302 8.48 10.74 4.95
N ASN A 303 7.20 10.32 5.05
CA ASN A 303 6.27 10.68 6.11
C ASN A 303 6.19 9.55 7.15
N ALA A 304 7.25 9.40 7.95
CA ALA A 304 7.40 8.30 8.91
C ALA A 304 6.22 8.19 9.88
N ARG A 305 5.69 9.32 10.37
CA ARG A 305 4.56 9.32 11.32
C ARG A 305 3.28 8.76 10.71
N ALA A 306 2.95 9.19 9.49
CA ALA A 306 1.77 8.65 8.80
C ALA A 306 1.96 7.18 8.44
N SER A 307 3.18 6.77 8.10
CA SER A 307 3.53 5.35 7.88
C SER A 307 3.29 4.52 9.14
N GLU A 308 3.86 4.90 10.28
CA GLU A 308 3.70 4.21 11.56
C GLU A 308 2.22 4.14 12.00
N TYR A 309 1.49 5.26 11.84
CA TYR A 309 0.06 5.29 12.12
C TYR A 309 -0.72 4.27 11.29
N ALA A 310 -0.46 4.21 9.99
CA ALA A 310 -1.12 3.27 9.08
C ALA A 310 -0.77 1.80 9.41
N GLN A 311 0.49 1.50 9.76
CA GLN A 311 0.91 0.17 10.22
C GLN A 311 0.19 -0.25 11.52
N LEU A 312 0.07 0.67 12.47
CA LEU A 312 -0.66 0.42 13.71
C LEU A 312 -2.14 0.10 13.43
N LYS A 313 -2.78 0.88 12.56
CA LYS A 313 -4.18 0.63 12.15
C LYS A 313 -4.36 -0.74 11.53
N ALA A 314 -3.48 -1.13 10.60
CA ALA A 314 -3.50 -2.47 10.02
C ALA A 314 -3.35 -3.58 11.08
N SER A 315 -2.47 -3.38 12.05
CA SER A 315 -2.17 -4.35 13.11
C SER A 315 -3.35 -4.56 14.07
N VAL A 316 -4.03 -3.47 14.46
CA VAL A 316 -5.24 -3.54 15.30
C VAL A 316 -6.35 -4.32 14.59
N LEU A 317 -6.63 -3.97 13.33
CA LEU A 317 -7.64 -4.65 12.53
C LEU A 317 -7.31 -6.14 12.29
N ALA A 318 -6.03 -6.49 12.16
CA ALA A 318 -5.61 -7.88 12.02
C ALA A 318 -5.85 -8.69 13.30
N ALA A 319 -5.61 -8.09 14.47
CA ALA A 319 -5.90 -8.72 15.77
C ALA A 319 -7.41 -8.92 15.99
N GLU A 320 -8.24 -7.95 15.60
CA GLU A 320 -9.71 -8.04 15.70
C GLU A 320 -10.31 -9.12 14.77
N ASN A 321 -9.72 -9.31 13.59
CA ASN A 321 -10.18 -10.31 12.60
C ASN A 321 -9.68 -11.74 12.85
N ASN A 322 -8.72 -11.89 13.78
CA ASN A 322 -8.23 -13.19 14.22
C ASN A 322 -8.20 -13.24 15.75
N PRO A 323 -9.38 -13.23 16.41
CA PRO A 323 -9.45 -13.50 17.82
C PRO A 323 -9.00 -14.95 17.99
N LEU A 324 -7.72 -15.15 18.29
CA LEU A 324 -7.27 -16.43 18.77
C LEU A 324 -8.10 -16.71 20.03
N ASP A 325 -8.98 -17.72 19.97
CA ASP A 325 -9.62 -18.31 21.14
C ASP A 325 -8.52 -18.66 22.13
N PHE A 326 -8.34 -17.82 23.14
CA PHE A 326 -7.56 -18.10 24.34
C PHE A 326 -8.48 -18.71 25.41
#